data_AF-A0A3D2XXY9-F1
#
_entry.id   AF-A0A3D2XXY9-F1
#
_cell.length_a   1.000
_cell.length_b   1.000
_cell.length_c   1.000
_cell.angle_alpha   90.00
_cell.angle_beta   90.00
_cell.angle_gamma   90.00
#
_symmetry.space_group_name_H-M   'P 1'
#
loop_
_entity.id
_entity.type
_entity.pdbx_description
1 polymer ?
#
loop_
_entity_poly.entity_id
_entity_poly.type
_entity_poly.pdbx_seq_one_letter_code
_entity_poly.pdbx_strand_id
1 'polypeptide(L)'
;MLFVAGGFIGVAGVVAFRQQRTTVNPHRPQNASTLVDGGIFAYTRNPMYLGLVVGVIGAAFIVRDACGLVFAVLTMAYLQRFQIIPEERFMIELFGDEFTAYCERTKRWYGRH
;
A
#
# COMPACT_ATOMS: atom_id res chain seq x y z
N MET A 1 -6.18 27.33 -4.01
CA MET A 1 -5.87 26.47 -5.19
C MET A 1 -5.41 25.05 -4.82
N LEU A 2 -4.57 24.82 -3.80
CA LEU A 2 -4.14 23.47 -3.39
C LEU A 2 -5.21 22.59 -2.70
N PHE A 3 -6.19 23.20 -2.02
CA PHE A 3 -7.29 22.49 -1.35
C PHE A 3 -8.22 21.73 -2.30
N VAL A 4 -8.45 22.25 -3.50
CA VAL A 4 -9.36 21.64 -4.49
C VAL A 4 -8.70 20.42 -5.16
N ALA A 5 -7.39 20.46 -5.37
CA ALA A 5 -6.62 19.34 -5.92
C ALA A 5 -6.58 18.13 -4.96
N GLY A 6 -6.50 18.38 -3.66
CA GLY A 6 -6.57 17.36 -2.62
C GLY A 6 -7.90 16.62 -2.55
N GLY A 7 -8.99 17.38 -2.58
CA GLY A 7 -10.34 16.82 -2.66
C GLY A 7 -10.54 15.96 -3.91
N PHE A 8 -9.99 16.39 -5.05
CA PHE A 8 -10.06 15.63 -6.30
C PHE A 8 -9.31 14.30 -6.23
N ILE A 9 -8.13 14.25 -5.59
CA ILE A 9 -7.36 13.01 -5.41
C ILE A 9 -8.08 12.06 -4.43
N GLY A 10 -8.65 12.60 -3.35
CA GLY A 10 -9.45 11.79 -2.40
C GLY A 10 -10.69 11.19 -3.04
N VAL A 11 -11.42 11.99 -3.84
CA VAL A 11 -12.59 11.51 -4.60
C VAL A 11 -12.16 10.53 -5.70
N ALA A 12 -11.04 10.78 -6.41
CA ALA A 12 -10.51 9.85 -7.42
C ALA A 12 -10.08 8.52 -6.80
N GLY A 13 -9.49 8.52 -5.61
CA GLY A 13 -9.18 7.31 -4.85
C GLY A 13 -10.45 6.54 -4.50
N VAL A 14 -11.45 7.21 -3.90
CA VAL A 14 -12.74 6.60 -3.55
C VAL A 14 -13.51 6.12 -4.79
N VAL A 15 -13.42 6.83 -5.91
CA VAL A 15 -14.04 6.45 -7.19
C VAL A 15 -13.29 5.28 -7.85
N ALA A 16 -11.97 5.23 -7.78
CA ALA A 16 -11.18 4.08 -8.24
C ALA A 16 -11.49 2.83 -7.40
N PHE A 17 -11.66 2.98 -6.08
CA PHE A 17 -12.12 1.93 -5.17
C PHE A 17 -13.56 1.48 -5.49
N ARG A 18 -14.45 2.40 -5.87
CA ARG A 18 -15.82 2.07 -6.31
C ARG A 18 -15.89 1.44 -7.70
N GLN A 19 -15.01 1.83 -8.62
CA GLN A 19 -15.01 1.33 -10.00
C GLN A 19 -14.39 -0.06 -10.13
N GLN A 20 -13.44 -0.43 -9.28
CA GLN A 20 -12.77 -1.74 -9.40
C GLN A 20 -13.54 -2.92 -8.82
N ARG A 21 -14.69 -2.74 -8.12
CA ARG A 21 -15.53 -3.84 -7.59
C ARG A 21 -14.73 -5.00 -6.95
N THR A 22 -13.60 -4.71 -6.31
CA THR A 22 -12.78 -5.73 -5.67
C THR A 22 -12.77 -5.49 -4.18
N THR A 23 -13.69 -6.18 -3.50
CA THR A 23 -13.59 -6.48 -2.09
C THR A 23 -12.34 -7.31 -1.86
N VAL A 24 -11.19 -6.67 -1.63
CA VAL A 24 -10.12 -7.33 -0.88
C VAL A 24 -10.57 -7.27 0.56
N ASN A 25 -11.36 -8.28 0.96
CA ASN A 25 -11.78 -8.48 2.33
C ASN A 25 -10.50 -8.76 3.14
N PRO A 26 -10.02 -7.82 3.99
CA PRO A 26 -8.74 -7.98 4.71
C PRO A 26 -8.79 -9.12 5.73
N HIS A 27 -9.97 -9.69 5.97
CA HIS A 27 -10.21 -10.71 6.98
C HIS A 27 -10.03 -12.15 6.49
N ARG A 28 -9.71 -12.41 5.21
CA ARG A 28 -9.53 -13.78 4.69
C ARG A 28 -8.35 -13.92 3.70
N PRO A 29 -7.10 -13.81 4.18
CA PRO A 29 -5.91 -14.09 3.36
C PRO A 29 -5.77 -15.57 2.92
N GLN A 30 -6.57 -16.47 3.49
CA GLN A 30 -6.50 -17.93 3.28
C GLN A 30 -7.01 -18.42 1.91
N ASN A 31 -7.59 -17.56 1.09
CA ASN A 31 -8.15 -17.93 -0.22
C ASN A 31 -7.29 -17.47 -1.42
N ALA A 32 -6.11 -16.88 -1.18
CA ALA A 32 -5.21 -16.51 -2.28
C ALA A 32 -4.59 -17.79 -2.87
N SER A 33 -5.10 -18.25 -4.00
CA SER A 33 -4.59 -19.44 -4.72
C SER A 33 -3.38 -19.15 -5.60
N THR A 34 -3.04 -17.87 -5.79
CA THR A 34 -2.02 -17.44 -6.75
C THR A 34 -1.35 -16.16 -6.27
N LEU A 35 -0.03 -16.13 -6.35
CA LEU A 35 0.75 -14.92 -6.05
C LEU A 35 0.61 -13.92 -7.21
N VAL A 36 0.20 -12.69 -6.90
CA VAL A 36 0.11 -11.61 -7.88
C VAL A 36 1.39 -10.76 -7.81
N ASP A 37 2.26 -10.88 -8.81
CA ASP A 37 3.52 -10.14 -8.88
C ASP A 37 3.64 -9.17 -10.07
N GLY A 38 2.59 -9.09 -10.91
CA GLY A 38 2.52 -8.24 -12.10
C GLY A 38 1.98 -6.82 -11.86
N GLY A 39 2.20 -5.93 -12.84
CA GLY A 39 1.66 -4.58 -12.81
C GLY A 39 2.21 -3.73 -11.65
N ILE A 40 1.32 -3.15 -10.85
CA ILE A 40 1.73 -2.32 -9.69
C ILE A 40 2.49 -3.11 -8.62
N PHE A 41 2.18 -4.41 -8.50
CA PHE A 41 2.86 -5.32 -7.58
C PHE A 41 4.32 -5.59 -8.00
N ALA A 42 4.70 -5.31 -9.24
CA ALA A 42 6.09 -5.39 -9.66
C ALA A 42 6.97 -4.21 -9.17
N TYR A 43 6.34 -3.11 -8.70
CA TYR A 43 7.05 -1.92 -8.21
C TYR A 43 7.06 -1.82 -6.69
N THR A 44 6.05 -2.40 -6.05
CA THR A 44 5.91 -2.44 -4.60
C THR A 44 5.09 -3.66 -4.19
N ARG A 45 5.53 -4.37 -3.16
CA ARG A 45 4.75 -5.48 -2.59
C ARG A 45 3.47 -5.00 -1.90
N ASN A 46 3.39 -3.71 -1.59
CA ASN A 46 2.37 -3.13 -0.73
C ASN A 46 1.70 -1.88 -1.35
N PRO A 47 1.12 -1.98 -2.56
CA PRO A 47 0.62 -0.82 -3.31
C PRO A 47 -0.50 -0.07 -2.58
N MET A 48 -1.34 -0.78 -1.84
CA MET A 48 -2.41 -0.18 -1.03
C MET A 48 -1.84 0.68 0.10
N TYR A 49 -0.87 0.17 0.87
CA TYR A 49 -0.24 0.92 1.96
C TYR A 49 0.61 2.10 1.43
N LEU A 50 1.26 1.93 0.28
CA LEU A 50 1.95 3.03 -0.39
C LEU A 50 0.96 4.15 -0.76
N GLY A 51 -0.19 3.81 -1.34
CA GLY A 51 -1.25 4.77 -1.65
C GLY A 51 -1.76 5.52 -0.42
N LEU A 52 -1.92 4.82 0.71
CA LEU A 52 -2.30 5.44 1.98
C LEU A 52 -1.25 6.45 2.47
N VAL A 53 0.03 6.09 2.49
CA VAL A 53 1.11 6.98 2.93
C VAL A 53 1.22 8.21 2.01
N VAL A 54 1.13 8.01 0.70
CA VAL A 54 1.13 9.12 -0.28
C VAL A 54 -0.08 10.03 -0.07
N GLY A 55 -1.26 9.47 0.24
CA GLY A 55 -2.45 10.25 0.59
C GLY A 55 -2.27 11.11 1.84
N VAL A 56 -1.65 10.56 2.90
CA VAL A 56 -1.34 11.30 4.14
C VAL A 56 -0.35 12.43 3.86
N ILE A 57 0.70 12.17 3.07
CA ILE A 57 1.67 13.19 2.65
C ILE A 57 0.97 14.29 1.85
N GLY A 58 0.11 13.93 0.89
CA GLY A 58 -0.67 14.90 0.12
C GLY A 58 -1.55 15.78 1.01
N ALA A 59 -2.23 15.19 2.00
CA ALA A 59 -3.01 15.92 2.99
C ALA A 59 -2.16 16.91 3.81
N ALA A 60 -0.97 16.50 4.25
CA ALA A 60 -0.04 17.36 4.99
C ALA A 60 0.35 18.61 4.18
N PHE A 61 0.63 18.45 2.88
CA PHE A 61 0.93 19.57 1.99
C PHE A 61 -0.24 20.53 1.77
N ILE A 62 -1.47 20.02 1.74
CA ILE A 62 -2.69 20.85 1.59
C ILE A 62 -2.92 21.72 2.83
N VAL A 63 -2.72 21.16 4.01
CA VAL A 63 -2.88 21.87 5.30
C VAL A 63 -1.66 22.75 5.62
N ARG A 64 -0.55 22.59 4.87
CA ARG A 64 0.75 23.26 5.08
C ARG A 64 1.32 22.99 6.47
N ASP A 65 1.07 21.79 6.99
CA ASP A 65 1.48 21.38 8.32
C ASP A 65 2.64 20.38 8.25
N ALA A 66 3.79 20.79 8.78
CA ALA A 66 4.97 19.95 8.85
C ALA A 66 4.77 18.74 9.80
N CYS A 67 3.87 18.85 10.79
CA CYS A 67 3.53 17.72 11.66
C CYS A 67 2.84 16.59 10.88
N GLY A 68 2.13 16.91 9.79
CA GLY A 68 1.55 15.91 8.90
C GLY A 68 2.59 15.02 8.21
N LEU A 69 3.79 15.54 7.94
CA LEU A 69 4.90 14.73 7.40
C LEU A 69 5.47 13.78 8.45
N VAL A 70 5.58 14.24 9.71
CA VAL A 70 5.95 13.37 10.85
C VAL A 70 4.92 12.26 11.00
N PHE A 71 3.63 12.60 10.91
CA PHE A 71 2.55 11.63 10.96
C PHE A 71 2.61 10.62 9.80
N ALA A 72 2.97 11.04 8.59
CA ALA A 72 3.18 10.12 7.46
C ALA A 72 4.30 9.11 7.73
N VAL A 73 5.44 9.57 8.28
CA VAL A 73 6.56 8.69 8.65
C VAL A 73 6.15 7.71 9.75
N LEU A 74 5.43 8.18 10.78
CA LEU A 74 4.90 7.32 11.83
C LEU A 74 3.91 6.28 11.28
N THR A 75 3.04 6.68 10.36
CA THR A 75 2.09 5.78 9.68
C THR A 75 2.83 4.72 8.88
N MET A 76 3.87 5.10 8.12
CA MET A 76 4.71 4.16 7.38
C MET A 76 5.39 3.15 8.32
N ALA A 77 5.95 3.60 9.45
CA ALA A 77 6.58 2.73 10.44
C ALA A 77 5.57 1.78 11.11
N TYR A 78 4.38 2.29 11.44
CA TYR A 78 3.29 1.50 12.01
C TYR A 78 2.83 0.39 11.04
N LEU A 79 2.53 0.76 9.80
CA LEU A 79 2.11 -0.19 8.77
C LEU A 79 3.18 -1.26 8.54
N GLN A 80 4.45 -0.87 8.48
CA GLN A 80 5.54 -1.83 8.32
C GLN A 80 5.56 -2.86 9.46
N ARG A 81 5.45 -2.40 10.71
CA ARG A 81 5.64 -3.28 11.87
C ARG A 81 4.43 -4.17 12.17
N PHE A 82 3.23 -3.62 12.00
CA PHE A 82 1.99 -4.24 12.47
C PHE A 82 1.13 -4.82 11.36
N GLN A 83 1.32 -4.42 10.10
CA GLN A 83 0.54 -4.94 8.97
C GLN A 83 1.42 -5.72 7.99
N ILE A 84 2.44 -5.08 7.42
CA ILE A 84 3.28 -5.66 6.36
C ILE A 84 4.04 -6.89 6.86
N ILE A 85 4.73 -6.81 8.00
CA ILE A 85 5.53 -7.96 8.50
C ILE A 85 4.66 -9.19 8.81
N PRO A 86 3.52 -9.08 9.52
CA PRO A 86 2.60 -10.21 9.66
C PRO A 86 2.10 -10.76 8.31
N GLU A 87 1.66 -9.89 7.40
CA GLU A 87 1.16 -10.27 6.08
C GLU A 87 2.22 -11.02 5.26
N GLU A 88 3.45 -10.52 5.22
CA GLU A 88 4.58 -11.18 4.54
C GLU A 88 4.86 -12.56 5.15
N ARG A 89 4.76 -12.73 6.47
CA ARG A 89 4.94 -14.05 7.10
C ARG A 89 3.86 -15.04 6.67
N PHE A 90 2.60 -14.60 6.61
CA PHE A 90 1.52 -15.44 6.08
C PHE A 90 1.74 -15.80 4.61
N MET A 91 2.27 -14.87 3.80
CA MET A 91 2.55 -15.16 2.39
C MET A 91 3.75 -16.10 2.21
N ILE A 92 4.77 -16.04 3.09
CA ILE A 92 5.84 -17.05 3.14
C ILE A 92 5.26 -18.43 3.50
N GLU A 93 4.36 -18.50 4.49
CA GLU A 93 3.72 -19.76 4.87
C GLU A 93 2.84 -20.35 3.75
N LEU A 94 2.18 -19.48 2.96
CA LEU A 94 1.26 -19.90 1.90
C LEU A 94 1.95 -20.26 0.58
N PHE A 95 2.97 -19.49 0.18
CA PHE A 95 3.61 -19.59 -1.14
C PHE A 95 5.10 -19.98 -1.10
N GLY A 96 5.72 -20.00 0.08
CA GLY A 96 7.10 -20.46 0.28
C GLY A 96 8.13 -19.75 -0.62
N ASP A 97 8.83 -20.56 -1.43
CA ASP A 97 9.92 -20.11 -2.30
C ASP A 97 9.45 -19.13 -3.39
N GLU A 98 8.21 -19.26 -3.87
CA GLU A 98 7.64 -18.36 -4.89
C GLU A 98 7.57 -16.92 -4.36
N PHE A 99 7.11 -16.76 -3.12
CA PHE A 99 7.06 -15.46 -2.48
C PHE A 99 8.45 -14.94 -2.10
N THR A 100 9.37 -15.83 -1.71
CA THR A 100 10.76 -15.45 -1.43
C THR A 100 11.44 -14.87 -2.68
N ALA A 101 11.31 -15.54 -3.83
CA ALA A 101 11.83 -15.06 -5.10
C ALA A 101 11.19 -13.72 -5.52
N TYR A 102 9.90 -13.52 -5.24
CA TYR A 102 9.25 -12.24 -5.47
C TYR A 102 9.78 -11.13 -4.55
N CYS A 103 10.10 -11.43 -3.29
CA CYS A 103 10.69 -10.47 -2.36
C CYS A 103 12.06 -9.95 -2.80
N GLU A 104 12.82 -10.75 -3.55
CA GLU A 104 14.11 -10.35 -4.12
C GLU A 104 13.96 -9.37 -5.30
N ARG A 105 12.93 -9.57 -6.13
CA ARG A 105 12.65 -8.71 -7.30
C ARG A 105 12.00 -7.38 -6.92
N THR A 106 11.19 -7.38 -5.86
CA THR A 106 10.31 -6.27 -5.53
C THR A 106 10.50 -5.79 -4.10
N LYS A 107 10.74 -4.48 -3.92
CA LYS A 107 10.89 -3.88 -2.58
C LYS A 107 9.53 -3.69 -1.88
N ARG A 108 9.57 -3.51 -0.56
CA ARG A 108 8.37 -3.32 0.26
C ARG A 108 7.58 -2.07 -0.08
N TRP A 109 8.27 -0.97 -0.40
CA TRP A 109 7.65 0.35 -0.56
C TRP A 109 7.78 0.89 -1.98
N TYR A 110 8.99 0.87 -2.55
CA TYR A 110 9.23 1.30 -3.93
C TYR A 110 10.56 0.76 -4.43
N GLY A 111 10.57 0.27 -5.67
CA GLY A 111 11.75 -0.14 -6.40
C GLY A 111 11.65 -1.57 -6.88
N ARG A 112 11.87 -1.73 -8.20
CA ARG A 112 12.10 -3.01 -8.86
C ARG A 112 13.60 -3.17 -9.05
N HIS A 113 14.15 -4.34 -8.71
CA HIS A 113 15.52 -4.69 -9.08
C HIS A 113 15.63 -5.05 -10.56
#